data_AF-A0A4R6WCR3-F1
#
_entry.id   AF-A0A4R6WCR3-F1
#
_cell.length_a   1.000
_cell.length_b   1.000
_cell.length_c   1.000
_cell.angle_alpha   90.00
_cell.angle_beta   90.00
_cell.angle_gamma   90.00
#
_symmetry.space_group_name_H-M   'P 1'
#
loop_
_entity.id
_entity.type
_entity.pdbx_description
1 polymer ?
#
loop_
_entity_poly.entity_id
_entity_poly.type
_entity_poly.pdbx_seq_one_letter_code
_entity_poly.pdbx_strand_id
1 'polypeptide(L)'
;MLIVFGIMVVGVGVGIGVRSIPHFRHVGKWISIVIYFLLFLLGREVGTNAQLLSSLSTLGIQALLITTGALIGSIFCAWALYKFFFQKHEG
;
A
#
# COMPACT_ATOMS: atom_id res chain seq x y z
N MET A 1 -14.62 -5.62 -7.93
CA MET A 1 -14.12 -4.30 -7.48
C MET A 1 -15.08 -3.60 -6.54
N LEU A 2 -16.36 -3.40 -6.91
CA LEU A 2 -17.36 -2.76 -6.03
C LEU A 2 -17.52 -3.50 -4.68
N ILE A 3 -17.49 -4.83 -4.68
CA ILE A 3 -17.51 -5.65 -3.45
C ILE A 3 -16.31 -5.32 -2.55
N VAL A 4 -15.11 -5.18 -3.13
CA VAL A 4 -13.88 -4.85 -2.39
C VAL A 4 -13.99 -3.45 -1.76
N PHE A 5 -14.51 -2.48 -2.51
CA PHE A 5 -14.81 -1.17 -1.94
C PHE A 5 -15.84 -1.24 -0.82
N GLY A 6 -16.91 -2.03 -0.99
CA GLY A 6 -17.94 -2.23 0.02
C GLY A 6 -17.37 -2.78 1.33
N ILE A 7 -16.57 -3.84 1.28
CA ILE A 7 -15.96 -4.42 2.48
C ILE A 7 -14.94 -3.46 3.12
N MET A 8 -14.25 -2.62 2.35
CA MET A 8 -13.36 -1.59 2.91
C MET A 8 -14.14 -0.54 3.69
N VAL A 9 -15.26 -0.04 3.13
CA VAL A 9 -16.11 0.96 3.80
C VAL A 9 -16.70 0.37 5.09
N VAL A 10 -17.20 -0.86 5.03
CA VAL A 10 -17.71 -1.57 6.21
C VAL A 10 -16.60 -1.77 7.25
N GLY A 11 -15.42 -2.20 6.82
CA GLY A 11 -14.26 -2.39 7.70
C GLY A 11 -13.82 -1.12 8.42
N VAL A 12 -13.82 0.02 7.72
CA VAL A 12 -13.56 1.34 8.33
C VAL A 12 -14.65 1.72 9.32
N GLY A 13 -15.93 1.53 8.96
CA GLY A 13 -17.06 1.83 9.84
C GLY A 13 -17.01 1.02 11.15
N VAL A 14 -16.76 -0.28 11.04
CA VAL A 14 -16.56 -1.17 12.20
C VAL A 14 -15.34 -0.73 13.02
N GLY A 15 -14.23 -0.40 12.36
CA GLY A 15 -13.01 0.08 13.01
C GLY A 15 -13.23 1.36 13.83
N ILE A 16 -14.04 2.29 13.33
CA ILE A 16 -14.41 3.52 14.06
C ILE A 16 -15.28 3.19 15.28
N GLY A 17 -16.28 2.32 15.15
CA GLY A 17 -17.15 1.92 16.26
C GLY A 17 -16.41 1.20 17.40
N VAL A 18 -15.43 0.36 17.05
CA VAL A 18 -14.63 -0.42 18.01
C VAL A 18 -13.46 0.39 18.60
N ARG A 19 -13.09 1.52 17.99
CA ARG A 19 -11.97 2.38 18.43
C ARG A 19 -12.10 2.89 19.88
N SER A 20 -13.33 3.03 20.39
CA SER A 20 -13.59 3.50 21.76
C SER A 20 -13.34 2.43 22.84
N ILE A 21 -13.05 1.18 22.47
CA ILE A 21 -12.87 0.07 23.41
C ILE A 21 -11.39 -0.06 23.81
N PRO A 22 -11.01 0.15 25.09
CA PRO A 22 -9.62 0.15 25.54
C PRO A 22 -8.91 -1.21 25.42
N HIS A 23 -9.66 -2.29 25.21
CA HIS A 23 -9.17 -3.65 25.02
C HIS A 23 -8.43 -3.85 23.67
N PHE A 24 -8.66 -2.96 22.70
CA PHE A 24 -8.03 -3.01 21.37
C PHE A 24 -6.63 -2.35 21.33
N ARG A 25 -6.01 -2.08 22.49
CA ARG A 25 -4.68 -1.45 22.58
C ARG A 25 -3.55 -2.28 21.94
N HIS A 26 -3.72 -3.60 21.77
CA HIS A 26 -2.70 -4.50 21.20
C HIS A 26 -2.97 -4.93 19.75
N VAL A 27 -3.93 -4.30 19.06
CA VAL A 27 -4.30 -4.67 17.68
C VAL A 27 -3.13 -4.51 16.72
N GLY A 28 -2.26 -3.52 16.94
CA GLY A 28 -1.04 -3.36 16.14
C GLY A 28 -0.15 -4.61 16.13
N LYS A 29 -0.01 -5.28 17.29
CA LYS A 29 0.78 -6.52 17.39
C LYS A 29 0.14 -7.66 16.61
N TRP A 30 -1.19 -7.78 16.66
CA TRP A 30 -1.94 -8.77 15.90
C TRP A 30 -1.87 -8.51 14.38
N ILE A 31 -1.97 -7.25 13.96
CA ILE A 31 -1.79 -6.86 12.55
C ILE A 31 -0.41 -7.28 12.06
N SER A 32 0.66 -6.99 12.81
CA SER A 32 2.02 -7.39 12.43
C SER A 32 2.16 -8.92 12.28
N ILE A 33 1.61 -9.70 13.22
CA ILE A 33 1.61 -11.17 13.13
C ILE A 33 0.91 -11.64 11.85
N VAL A 34 -0.26 -11.07 11.54
CA VAL A 34 -1.01 -11.41 10.32
C VAL A 34 -0.23 -10.99 9.06
N ILE A 35 0.40 -9.82 9.05
CA ILE A 35 1.25 -9.39 7.93
C ILE A 35 2.38 -10.39 7.71
N TYR A 36 3.09 -10.82 8.75
CA TYR A 36 4.14 -11.84 8.61
C TYR A 36 3.60 -13.16 8.08
N PHE A 37 2.42 -13.59 8.56
CA PHE A 37 1.78 -14.80 8.07
C PHE A 37 1.40 -14.68 6.58
N LEU A 38 0.81 -13.55 6.18
CA LEU A 38 0.49 -13.27 4.78
C LEU A 38 1.74 -13.21 3.89
N LEU A 39 2.82 -12.59 4.37
CA LEU A 39 4.10 -12.55 3.65
C LEU A 39 4.69 -13.96 3.49
N PHE A 40 4.56 -14.81 4.50
CA PHE A 40 5.00 -16.21 4.43
C PHE A 40 4.18 -16.99 3.38
N LEU A 41 2.85 -16.86 3.42
CA LEU A 41 1.98 -17.50 2.42
C LEU A 41 2.29 -17.00 1.00
N LEU A 42 2.44 -15.70 0.82
CA LEU A 42 2.80 -15.09 -0.45
C LEU A 42 4.16 -15.59 -0.95
N GLY A 43 5.16 -15.67 -0.08
CA GLY A 43 6.47 -16.21 -0.42
C GLY A 43 6.39 -17.66 -0.89
N ARG A 44 5.56 -18.49 -0.25
CA ARG A 44 5.33 -19.88 -0.69
C ARG A 44 4.64 -19.95 -2.04
N GLU A 45 3.57 -19.18 -2.24
CA GLU A 45 2.81 -19.18 -3.49
C GLU A 45 3.65 -18.71 -4.67
N VAL A 46 4.43 -17.64 -4.50
CA VAL A 46 5.32 -17.12 -5.53
C VAL A 46 6.53 -18.03 -5.76
N GLY A 47 7.12 -18.57 -4.69
CA GLY A 47 8.32 -19.41 -4.75
C GLY A 47 8.09 -20.83 -5.27
N THR A 48 6.85 -21.33 -5.28
CA THR A 48 6.51 -22.63 -5.89
C THR A 48 6.08 -22.48 -7.35
N ASN A 49 5.85 -21.25 -7.83
CA ASN A 49 5.42 -20.98 -9.19
C ASN A 49 6.63 -20.73 -10.10
N ALA A 50 7.08 -21.79 -10.79
CA ALA A 50 8.24 -21.74 -11.69
C ALA A 50 8.12 -20.69 -12.82
N GLN A 51 6.90 -20.39 -13.26
CA GLN A 51 6.64 -19.37 -14.29
C GLN A 51 6.81 -17.95 -13.73
N LEU A 52 6.35 -17.69 -12.50
CA LEU A 52 6.59 -16.42 -11.83
C LEU A 52 8.08 -16.25 -11.55
N LEU A 53 8.75 -17.28 -11.01
CA LEU A 53 10.19 -17.29 -10.72
C LEU A 53 11.06 -16.99 -11.95
N SER A 54 10.79 -17.61 -13.09
CA SER A 54 11.53 -17.34 -14.33
C SER A 54 11.23 -15.94 -14.88
N SER A 55 10.02 -15.43 -14.66
CA SER A 55 9.60 -14.08 -15.05
C SER A 55 9.98 -13.00 -14.03
N LEU A 56 10.49 -13.35 -12.84
CA LEU A 56 10.81 -12.38 -11.78
C LEU A 56 11.84 -11.35 -12.23
N SER A 57 12.81 -11.74 -13.07
CA SER A 57 13.78 -10.80 -13.63
C SER A 57 13.08 -9.73 -14.49
N THR A 58 12.22 -10.16 -15.42
CA THR A 58 11.48 -9.27 -16.31
C THR A 58 10.47 -8.42 -15.54
N LEU A 59 9.69 -9.04 -14.64
CA LEU A 59 8.72 -8.36 -13.78
C LEU A 59 9.41 -7.38 -12.83
N GLY A 60 10.58 -7.74 -12.31
CA GLY A 60 11.38 -6.90 -11.42
C GLY A 60 11.87 -5.63 -12.12
N ILE A 61 12.41 -5.75 -13.34
CA ILE A 61 12.83 -4.58 -14.13
C ILE A 61 11.62 -3.70 -14.49
N GLN A 62 10.51 -4.31 -14.94
CA GLN A 62 9.29 -3.55 -15.22
C GLN A 62 8.77 -2.81 -13.98
N ALA A 63 8.69 -3.50 -12.84
CA ALA A 63 8.25 -2.90 -11.59
C ALA A 63 9.18 -1.76 -11.15
N LEU A 64 10.49 -1.91 -11.31
CA LEU A 64 11.47 -0.87 -10.98
C LEU A 64 11.30 0.35 -11.88
N LEU A 65 11.09 0.15 -13.18
CA LEU A 65 10.88 1.24 -14.13
C LEU A 65 9.56 1.98 -13.89
N ILE A 66 8.47 1.24 -13.63
CA ILE A 66 7.17 1.81 -13.28
C ILE A 66 7.25 2.57 -11.96
N THR A 67 7.91 2.01 -10.94
CA THR A 67 8.02 2.62 -9.61
C THR A 67 8.87 3.89 -9.66
N THR A 68 10.01 3.88 -10.35
CA THR A 68 10.84 5.08 -10.52
C THR A 68 10.12 6.16 -11.31
N GLY A 69 9.43 5.80 -12.40
CA GLY A 69 8.57 6.73 -13.14
C GLY A 69 7.46 7.33 -12.28
N ALA A 70 6.76 6.51 -11.49
CA ALA A 70 5.71 6.94 -10.58
C ALA A 70 6.24 7.85 -9.46
N LEU A 71 7.41 7.52 -8.87
CA LEU A 71 8.05 8.34 -7.85
C LEU A 71 8.45 9.71 -8.41
N ILE A 72 9.12 9.74 -9.57
CA ILE A 72 9.51 10.99 -10.22
C ILE A 72 8.27 11.82 -10.55
N GLY A 73 7.22 11.21 -11.11
CA GLY A 73 5.96 11.88 -11.41
C GLY A 73 5.27 12.45 -10.16
N SER A 74 5.23 11.68 -9.06
CA SER A 74 4.64 12.13 -7.80
C SER A 74 5.42 13.29 -7.18
N ILE A 75 6.75 13.22 -7.18
CA ILE A 75 7.62 14.29 -6.67
C ILE A 75 7.47 15.55 -7.54
N PHE A 76 7.45 15.40 -8.86
CA PHE A 76 7.27 16.51 -9.79
C PHE A 76 5.91 17.18 -9.62
N CYS A 77 4.84 16.40 -9.45
CA CYS A 77 3.50 16.92 -9.20
C CYS A 77 3.42 17.67 -7.86
N ALA A 78 4.00 17.12 -6.80
CA ALA A 78 4.08 17.78 -5.49
C ALA A 78 4.88 19.10 -5.57
N TRP A 79 5.99 19.11 -6.31
CA TRP A 79 6.78 20.32 -6.54
C TRP A 79 6.03 21.37 -7.37
N ALA A 80 5.33 20.95 -8.42
CA ALA A 80 4.49 21.84 -9.22
C ALA A 80 3.37 22.44 -8.37
N LEU A 81 2.65 21.63 -7.58
CA LEU A 81 1.63 22.11 -6.65
C LEU A 81 2.21 23.10 -5.64
N TYR A 82 3.37 22.81 -5.06
CA TYR A 82 4.07 23.72 -4.17
C TYR A 82 4.39 25.07 -4.85
N LYS A 83 4.93 25.03 -6.07
CA LYS A 83 5.25 26.25 -6.82
C LYS A 83 4.01 27.06 -7.20
N PHE A 84 2.92 26.41 -7.62
CA PHE A 84 1.71 27.11 -8.08
C PHE A 84 0.86 27.65 -6.92
N PHE A 85 0.72 26.91 -5.82
CA PHE A 85 -0.13 27.32 -4.70
C PHE A 85 0.60 28.09 -3.61
N PHE A 86 1.86 27.72 -3.28
CA PHE A 86 2.56 28.34 -2.14
C PHE A 86 3.44 29.52 -2.53
N GLN A 87 4.05 29.57 -3.73
CA GLN A 87 4.86 30.75 -4.13
C GLN A 87 4.02 31.99 -4.48
N LYS A 88 2.69 31.89 -4.54
CA LYS A 88 1.80 33.04 -4.80
C LYS A 88 1.30 33.72 -3.52
N HIS A 89 1.63 33.20 -2.34
CA HIS A 89 1.22 33.75 -1.04
C HIS A 89 2.33 34.48 -0.27
N GLU A 90 3.53 34.63 -0.87
CA GLU A 90 4.66 35.38 -0.29
C GLU A 90 5.12 36.56 -1.17
N GLY A 91 4.25 37.07 -2.05
CA GLY A 91 4.50 38.26 -2.87
C GLY A 91 3.39 39.29 -2.76
#